data_AF-A0A930AU27-F1
#
_entry.id   AF-A0A930AU27-F1
#
_cell.length_a   1.000
_cell.length_b   1.000
_cell.length_c   1.000
_cell.angle_alpha   90.00
_cell.angle_beta   90.00
_cell.angle_gamma   90.00
#
_symmetry.space_group_name_H-M   'P 1'
#
loop_
_entity.id
_entity.type
_entity.pdbx_description
1 polymer ?
#
loop_
_entity_poly.entity_id
_entity_poly.type
_entity_poly.pdbx_seq_one_letter_code
_entity_poly.pdbx_strand_id
1 'polypeptide(L)'
;LMRQQNVGGLPVVDARGHVEGIITDKDIFDAFIEISGYNTPGSRLFIEINDDKPGPLEEISNVLRENNVNVSTISVYHRDGKVQVVLHVDSTEPDEVADFIAQKGYRVISAMRK
;
A
#
# COMPACT_ATOMS: atom_id res chain seq x y z
N LEU A 1 -3.90 -5.29 20.95
CA LEU A 1 -4.63 -6.26 21.80
C LEU A 1 -4.49 -7.71 21.32
N MET A 2 -5.16 -8.13 20.24
CA MET A 2 -5.16 -9.54 19.76
C MET A 2 -3.75 -10.16 19.70
N ARG A 3 -2.82 -9.51 18.97
CA ARG A 3 -1.42 -9.95 18.84
C ARG A 3 -0.64 -9.95 20.15
N GLN A 4 -0.85 -8.96 21.01
CA GLN A 4 -0.09 -8.81 22.27
C GLN A 4 -0.51 -9.83 23.32
N GLN A 5 -1.79 -10.22 23.32
CA GLN A 5 -2.38 -11.14 24.30
C GLN A 5 -2.57 -12.56 23.73
N ASN A 6 -2.09 -12.82 22.51
CA ASN A 6 -2.21 -14.10 21.82
C ASN A 6 -3.65 -14.64 21.76
N VAL A 7 -4.62 -13.78 21.43
CA VAL A 7 -6.04 -14.13 21.28
C VAL A 7 -6.46 -14.03 19.81
N GLY A 8 -7.08 -15.10 19.30
CA GLY A 8 -7.51 -15.23 17.90
C GLY A 8 -8.85 -14.58 17.57
N GLY A 9 -9.58 -14.08 18.56
CA GLY A 9 -10.83 -13.36 18.33
C GLY A 9 -11.17 -12.40 19.47
N LEU A 10 -11.96 -11.38 19.14
CA LEU A 10 -12.53 -10.43 20.09
C LEU A 10 -14.05 -10.41 19.94
N PRO A 11 -14.82 -10.50 21.04
CA PRO A 11 -16.25 -10.26 20.98
C PRO A 11 -16.51 -8.79 20.65
N VAL A 12 -17.46 -8.54 19.76
CA VAL A 12 -18.01 -7.22 19.49
C VAL A 12 -19.22 -7.04 20.38
N VAL A 13 -19.25 -5.95 21.16
CA VAL A 13 -20.29 -5.71 22.18
C VAL A 13 -21.02 -4.39 21.95
N ASP A 14 -22.30 -4.34 22.33
CA ASP A 14 -23.08 -3.09 22.38
C ASP A 14 -22.61 -2.18 23.54
N ALA A 15 -23.17 -0.97 23.62
CA ALA A 15 -22.84 0.00 24.68
C ALA A 15 -23.18 -0.49 26.11
N ARG A 16 -24.01 -1.53 26.25
CA ARG A 16 -24.39 -2.14 27.53
C ARG A 16 -23.58 -3.40 27.83
N GLY A 17 -22.68 -3.81 26.94
CA GLY A 17 -21.82 -4.97 27.08
C GLY A 17 -22.42 -6.29 26.58
N HIS A 18 -23.54 -6.27 25.85
CA HIS A 18 -24.09 -7.48 25.24
C HIS A 18 -23.31 -7.84 23.97
N VAL A 19 -23.06 -9.13 23.75
CA VAL A 19 -22.33 -9.63 22.57
C VAL A 19 -23.23 -9.57 21.33
N GLU A 20 -22.79 -8.82 20.33
CA GLU A 20 -23.43 -8.68 19.01
C GLU A 20 -22.72 -9.52 17.92
N GLY A 21 -21.47 -9.93 18.17
CA GLY A 21 -20.71 -10.74 17.24
C GLY A 21 -19.29 -11.04 17.70
N ILE A 22 -18.47 -11.54 16.77
CA ILE A 22 -17.05 -11.82 16.98
C ILE A 22 -16.27 -11.32 15.76
N ILE A 23 -15.11 -10.71 16.01
CA ILE A 23 -14.09 -10.45 14.98
C ILE A 23 -12.91 -11.39 15.24
N THR A 24 -12.46 -12.07 14.19
CA THR A 24 -11.39 -13.07 14.25
C THR A 24 -10.14 -12.59 13.52
N ASP A 25 -9.03 -13.29 13.71
CA ASP A 25 -7.82 -13.10 12.91
C ASP A 25 -8.09 -13.22 11.41
N LYS A 26 -8.96 -14.16 10.99
CA LYS A 26 -9.40 -14.33 9.60
C LYS A 26 -10.05 -13.06 9.05
N ASP A 27 -10.99 -12.46 9.78
CA ASP A 27 -11.65 -11.22 9.33
C ASP A 27 -10.65 -10.08 9.15
N ILE A 28 -9.66 -9.99 10.05
CA ILE A 28 -8.56 -9.03 9.95
C ILE A 28 -7.68 -9.33 8.73
N PHE A 29 -7.33 -10.60 8.48
CA PHE A 29 -6.56 -11.00 7.31
C PHE A 29 -7.29 -10.69 6.01
N ASP A 30 -8.58 -10.99 5.92
CA ASP A 30 -9.40 -10.70 4.75
C ASP A 30 -9.44 -9.18 4.47
N ALA A 31 -9.62 -8.35 5.52
CA ALA A 31 -9.53 -6.90 5.40
C ALA A 31 -8.14 -6.42 4.92
N PHE A 32 -7.06 -7.05 5.37
CA PHE A 32 -5.71 -6.71 4.89
C PHE A 32 -5.48 -7.11 3.42
N ILE A 33 -6.01 -8.25 2.98
CA ILE A 33 -5.95 -8.68 1.57
C ILE A 33 -6.66 -7.65 0.68
N GLU A 34 -7.83 -7.17 1.11
CA GLU A 34 -8.61 -6.16 0.41
C GLU A 34 -7.88 -4.81 0.36
N ILE A 35 -7.48 -4.25 1.52
CA ILE A 35 -6.84 -2.92 1.59
C ILE A 35 -5.47 -2.90 0.89
N SER A 36 -4.73 -4.02 0.91
CA SER A 36 -3.46 -4.12 0.17
C SER A 36 -3.64 -4.23 -1.35
N GLY A 37 -4.88 -4.33 -1.83
CA GLY A 37 -5.20 -4.55 -3.25
C GLY A 37 -4.59 -5.85 -3.73
N TYR A 38 -4.59 -6.91 -2.92
CA TYR A 38 -3.91 -8.15 -3.27
C TYR A 38 -4.52 -8.80 -4.52
N ASN A 39 -5.85 -8.76 -4.65
CA ASN A 39 -6.59 -9.32 -5.78
C ASN A 39 -6.87 -8.30 -6.89
N THR A 40 -6.37 -7.06 -6.77
CA THR A 40 -6.55 -6.03 -7.79
C THR A 40 -5.54 -6.27 -8.93
N PRO A 41 -5.97 -6.29 -10.21
CA PRO A 41 -5.03 -6.33 -11.34
C PRO A 41 -4.24 -5.03 -11.47
N GLY A 42 -3.07 -5.09 -12.11
CA GLY A 42 -2.25 -3.92 -12.37
C GLY A 42 -0.76 -4.19 -12.19
N SER A 43 -0.01 -3.15 -11.84
CA SER A 43 1.44 -3.22 -11.64
C SER A 43 1.84 -2.67 -10.28
N ARG A 44 2.83 -3.29 -9.66
CA ARG A 44 3.42 -2.83 -8.40
C ARG A 44 4.82 -2.26 -8.62
N LEU A 45 5.05 -1.05 -8.13
CA LEU A 45 6.33 -0.36 -8.19
C LEU A 45 6.88 -0.15 -6.80
N PHE A 46 8.19 -0.35 -6.64
CA PHE A 46 8.93 -0.12 -5.41
C PHE A 46 9.88 1.04 -5.63
N ILE A 47 9.66 2.15 -4.94
CA ILE A 47 10.35 3.42 -5.16
C ILE A 47 11.12 3.77 -3.88
N GLU A 48 12.41 4.01 -4.00
CA GLU A 48 13.23 4.50 -2.88
C GLU A 48 13.13 6.02 -2.81
N ILE A 49 12.83 6.53 -1.61
CA ILE A 49 12.84 7.96 -1.31
C ILE A 49 14.14 8.25 -0.56
N ASN A 50 15.07 8.93 -1.22
CA ASN A 50 16.39 9.24 -0.68
C ASN A 50 16.37 10.34 0.38
N ASP A 51 15.42 11.27 0.27
CA ASP A 51 15.28 12.42 1.17
C ASP A 51 13.84 12.44 1.70
N ASP A 52 13.67 12.04 2.95
CA ASP A 52 12.37 11.96 3.62
C ASP A 52 11.92 13.34 4.09
N LYS A 53 11.29 14.07 3.16
CA LYS A 53 10.78 15.43 3.36
C LYS A 53 9.41 15.59 2.71
N PRO A 54 8.68 16.70 2.98
CA PRO A 54 7.47 17.02 2.23
C PRO A 54 7.76 17.20 0.73
N GLY A 55 6.88 16.68 -0.15
CA GLY A 55 7.00 16.84 -1.61
C GLY A 55 7.03 15.54 -2.42
N PRO A 56 7.84 14.52 -2.09
CA PRO A 56 8.06 13.36 -2.95
C PRO A 56 6.80 12.62 -3.41
N LEU A 57 5.83 12.43 -2.53
CA LEU A 57 4.55 11.81 -2.89
C LEU A 57 3.72 12.66 -3.85
N GLU A 58 3.78 13.99 -3.74
CA GLU A 58 3.10 14.91 -4.65
C GLU A 58 3.72 14.83 -6.04
N GLU A 59 5.06 14.89 -6.13
CA GLU A 59 5.79 14.80 -7.39
C GLU A 59 5.50 13.46 -8.11
N ILE A 60 5.55 12.35 -7.38
CA ILE A 60 5.21 11.02 -7.90
C ILE A 60 3.74 10.96 -8.35
N SER A 61 2.81 11.47 -7.54
CA SER A 61 1.38 11.46 -7.90
C SER A 61 1.07 12.33 -9.13
N ASN A 62 1.80 13.44 -9.31
CA ASN A 62 1.68 14.30 -10.48
C ASN A 62 2.14 13.59 -11.75
N VAL A 63 3.24 12.82 -11.69
CA VAL A 63 3.69 12.00 -12.81
C VAL A 63 2.62 11.01 -13.24
N LEU A 64 2.01 10.31 -12.28
CA LEU A 64 0.97 9.33 -12.58
C LEU A 64 -0.25 10.01 -13.21
N ARG A 65 -0.67 11.16 -12.68
CA ARG A 65 -1.76 11.97 -13.26
C ARG A 65 -1.43 12.42 -14.69
N GLU A 66 -0.24 12.97 -14.91
CA GLU A 66 0.21 13.47 -16.23
C GLU A 66 0.22 12.36 -17.30
N ASN A 67 0.44 11.11 -16.89
CA ASN A 67 0.44 9.94 -17.77
C ASN A 67 -0.87 9.12 -17.70
N ASN A 68 -1.93 9.66 -17.09
CA ASN A 68 -3.25 9.03 -16.96
C ASN A 68 -3.21 7.62 -16.35
N VAL A 69 -2.40 7.44 -15.29
CA VAL A 69 -2.27 6.20 -14.51
C VAL A 69 -2.92 6.41 -13.14
N ASN A 70 -3.87 5.55 -12.77
CA ASN A 70 -4.53 5.59 -11.47
C ASN A 70 -3.75 4.80 -10.42
N VAL A 71 -3.90 5.20 -9.15
CA VAL A 71 -3.32 4.49 -8.01
C VAL A 71 -4.40 3.67 -7.32
N SER A 72 -4.23 2.35 -7.32
CA SER A 72 -5.09 1.41 -6.59
C SER A 72 -4.75 1.41 -5.11
N THR A 73 -3.46 1.31 -4.77
CA THR A 73 -2.99 1.35 -3.37
C THR A 73 -1.64 2.03 -3.26
N ILE A 74 -1.39 2.64 -2.10
CA ILE A 74 -0.09 3.20 -1.73
C ILE A 74 0.30 2.70 -0.35
N SER A 75 1.58 2.40 -0.16
CA SER A 75 2.13 2.03 1.14
C SER A 75 3.51 2.64 1.32
N VAL A 76 3.77 3.21 2.48
CA VAL A 76 5.06 3.79 2.83
C VAL A 76 5.70 2.95 3.92
N TYR A 77 6.89 2.42 3.65
CA TYR A 77 7.66 1.59 4.56
C TYR A 77 8.92 2.33 4.99
N HIS A 78 9.20 2.29 6.29
CA HIS A 78 10.46 2.76 6.85
C HIS A 78 11.26 1.51 7.25
N ARG A 79 12.34 1.21 6.54
CA ARG A 79 13.21 0.05 6.81
C ARG A 79 14.67 0.49 6.76
N ASP A 80 15.43 0.16 7.80
CA ASP A 80 16.87 0.40 7.87
C ASP A 80 17.29 1.85 7.56
N GLY A 81 16.49 2.82 8.03
CA GLY A 81 16.73 4.26 7.78
C GLY A 81 16.40 4.72 6.36
N LYS A 82 15.79 3.86 5.54
CA LYS A 82 15.33 4.18 4.19
C LYS A 82 13.81 4.25 4.14
N VAL A 83 13.30 5.16 3.33
CA VAL A 83 11.88 5.27 3.01
C VAL A 83 11.64 4.61 1.67
N GLN A 84 10.69 3.68 1.63
CA GLN A 84 10.24 3.01 0.42
C GLN A 84 8.75 3.26 0.22
N VAL A 85 8.39 3.81 -0.94
CA VAL A 85 7.00 3.93 -1.37
C VAL A 85 6.71 2.76 -2.30
N VAL A 86 5.64 2.02 -2.00
CA VAL A 86 5.11 0.96 -2.86
C VAL A 86 3.80 1.44 -3.43
N LEU A 87 3.72 1.49 -4.75
CA LEU A 87 2.52 1.87 -5.49
C LEU A 87 1.96 0.65 -6.20
N HIS A 88 0.66 0.46 -6.10
CA HIS A 88 -0.09 -0.40 -7.00
C HIS A 88 -0.88 0.49 -7.94
N VAL A 89 -0.63 0.37 -9.23
CA VAL A 89 -1.26 1.19 -10.28
C VAL A 89 -2.06 0.35 -11.25
N ASP A 90 -3.04 0.95 -11.91
CA ASP A 90 -3.92 0.30 -12.89
C ASP A 90 -3.32 0.20 -14.30
N SER A 91 -1.99 -0.01 -14.39
CA SER A 91 -1.29 -0.25 -15.65
C SER A 91 -0.78 -1.69 -15.73
N THR A 92 -0.78 -2.27 -16.93
CA THR A 92 -0.17 -3.59 -17.21
C THR A 92 1.27 -3.50 -17.72
N GLU A 93 1.78 -2.28 -17.92
CA GLU A 93 3.11 -1.98 -18.44
C GLU A 93 3.99 -1.41 -17.30
N PRO A 94 4.54 -2.26 -16.40
CA PRO A 94 5.25 -1.80 -15.21
C PRO A 94 6.50 -0.98 -15.51
N ASP A 95 7.22 -1.34 -16.58
CA ASP A 95 8.48 -0.68 -16.97
C ASP A 95 8.22 0.74 -17.49
N GLU A 96 7.14 0.95 -18.23
CA GLU A 96 6.73 2.28 -18.70
C GLU A 96 6.41 3.22 -17.54
N VAL A 97 5.65 2.74 -16.55
CA VAL A 97 5.33 3.53 -15.34
C VAL A 97 6.60 3.80 -14.53
N ALA A 98 7.53 2.84 -14.47
CA ALA A 98 8.81 3.02 -13.80
C ALA A 98 9.65 4.11 -14.49
N ASP A 99 9.66 4.14 -15.82
CA ASP A 99 10.37 5.15 -16.61
C ASP A 99 9.82 6.56 -16.36
N PHE A 100 8.50 6.74 -16.31
CA PHE A 100 7.88 8.03 -15.98
C PHE A 100 8.35 8.58 -14.63
N ILE A 101 8.42 7.71 -13.61
CA ILE A 101 8.87 8.06 -12.27
C ILE A 101 10.37 8.33 -12.25
N ALA A 102 11.17 7.51 -12.94
CA ALA A 102 12.61 7.67 -13.04
C ALA A 102 13.01 8.99 -13.73
N GLN A 103 12.25 9.45 -14.72
CA GLN A 103 12.47 10.74 -15.40
C GLN A 103 12.31 11.95 -14.47
N LYS A 104 11.58 11.85 -13.35
CA LYS A 104 11.55 12.89 -12.31
C LYS A 104 12.67 12.78 -11.27
N GLY A 105 13.59 11.81 -11.42
CA GLY A 105 14.74 11.63 -10.54
C GLY A 105 14.50 10.69 -9.36
N TYR A 106 13.40 9.94 -9.35
CA TYR A 106 13.13 8.92 -8.33
C TYR A 106 13.72 7.56 -8.71
N ARG A 107 14.33 6.87 -7.73
CA ARG A 107 14.88 5.54 -7.96
C ARG A 107 13.80 4.47 -7.83
N VAL A 108 13.41 3.86 -8.94
CA VAL A 108 12.56 2.66 -8.93
C VAL A 108 13.44 1.43 -8.74
N ILE A 109 13.27 0.73 -7.62
CA ILE A 109 14.00 -0.48 -7.26
C ILE A 109 13.52 -1.66 -8.11
N SER A 110 12.21 -1.78 -8.30
CA SER A 110 11.59 -2.80 -9.14
C SER A 110 10.18 -2.39 -9.54
N ALA A 111 9.74 -2.90 -10.67
CA ALA A 111 8.37 -2.81 -11.15
C ALA A 111 7.93 -4.19 -11.62
N MET A 112 6.72 -4.62 -11.25
CA MET A 112 6.24 -5.98 -11.50
C MET A 112 4.77 -5.94 -11.90
N ARG A 113 4.44 -6.59 -13.01
CA ARG A 113 3.05 -6.86 -13.36
C ARG A 113 2.48 -7.90 -12.39
N LYS A 114 1.25 -7.68 -11.95
CA LYS A 114 0.47 -8.62 -11.16
C LYS A 114 -0.49 -9.43 -12.00
#